data_AF-A0AAW2MAX3-F1
#
_entry.id   AF-A0AAW2MAX3-F1
#
_cell.length_a   1.000
_cell.length_b   1.000
_cell.length_c   1.000
_cell.angle_alpha   90.00
_cell.angle_beta   90.00
_cell.angle_gamma   90.00
#
_symmetry.space_group_name_H-M   'P 1'
#
loop_
_entity.id
_entity.type
_entity.pdbx_description
1 polymer ?
#
loop_
_entity_poly.entity_id
_entity_poly.type
_entity_poly.pdbx_seq_one_letter_code
_entity_poly.pdbx_strand_id
1 'polypeptide(L)'
;MEDLGNNSEGKMKKDCPLIFSLQKLSANHYSTEGSTRQSYLYMGRLVGRLLYLGFTRPDISFATQQLSQFLQHPRSSHWDAALHVLRYLKGTSSLGLFFSAQNSLQPTVYTDASWASCPESRRSITGFCIFLGSSLVSWKTKRQSTVSRSSAEAEYRSMGAVVCELLWLSYLLHALHIPFSTPVPFWCDNQAAIHITPTPFSMNARNTLYRLSFGS
;
A
#
# COMPACT_ATOMS: atom_id res chain seq x y z
N MET A 1 -19.53 38.82 3.62
CA MET A 1 -18.21 39.08 3.02
C MET A 1 -17.24 38.15 3.74
N GLU A 2 -16.99 37.00 3.08
CA GLU A 2 -15.83 36.09 3.20
C GLU A 2 -15.43 35.55 4.59
N ASP A 3 -15.02 34.30 4.79
CA ASP A 3 -15.14 33.07 4.03
C ASP A 3 -14.68 31.91 4.96
N LEU A 4 -15.40 30.80 4.85
CA LEU A 4 -14.97 29.39 4.81
C LEU A 4 -13.63 28.94 5.46
N GLY A 5 -13.73 27.79 6.16
CA GLY A 5 -12.91 26.63 5.77
C GLY A 5 -11.98 26.02 6.80
N ASN A 6 -12.52 25.41 7.87
CA ASN A 6 -11.79 24.39 8.63
C ASN A 6 -11.66 23.12 7.78
N ASN A 7 -10.58 23.03 7.01
CA ASN A 7 -10.23 21.84 6.24
C ASN A 7 -9.38 20.90 7.11
N SER A 8 -10.02 19.85 7.63
CA SER A 8 -9.33 18.73 8.29
C SER A 8 -8.58 17.91 7.25
N GLU A 9 -7.34 18.32 6.94
CA GLU A 9 -6.41 17.53 6.15
C GLU A 9 -6.06 16.23 6.91
N GLY A 10 -6.75 15.15 6.54
CA GLY A 10 -6.47 13.79 6.95
C GLY A 10 -5.12 13.32 6.41
N LYS A 11 -4.03 13.79 7.01
CA LYS A 11 -2.70 13.21 6.86
C LYS A 11 -2.80 11.77 7.38
N MET A 12 -2.82 10.78 6.49
CA MET A 12 -2.62 9.38 6.88
C MET A 12 -1.35 9.34 7.74
N LYS A 13 -1.53 9.12 9.04
CA LYS A 13 -0.44 9.03 10.01
C LYS A 13 0.48 7.93 9.48
N LYS A 14 1.71 8.30 9.11
CA LYS A 14 2.80 7.37 8.72
C LYS A 14 3.23 6.46 9.89
N ASP A 15 2.56 6.55 11.03
CA ASP A 15 2.80 5.77 12.24
C ASP A 15 1.98 4.48 12.24
N CYS A 16 2.31 3.55 11.34
CA CYS A 16 2.01 2.15 11.60
C CYS A 16 3.06 1.65 12.62
N PRO A 17 2.71 1.38 13.90
CA PRO A 17 3.67 0.98 14.93
C PRO A 17 4.42 -0.33 14.59
N LEU A 18 3.91 -1.10 13.63
CA LEU A 18 4.53 -2.31 13.11
C LEU A 18 5.77 -2.04 12.23
N ILE A 19 5.87 -0.87 11.58
CA ILE A 19 7.00 -0.52 10.69
C ILE A 19 8.29 -0.39 11.49
N PHE A 20 8.24 0.31 12.64
CA PHE A 20 9.43 0.57 13.46
C PHE A 20 9.99 -0.71 14.12
N SER A 21 9.10 -1.65 14.45
CA SER A 21 9.49 -2.93 15.06
C SER A 21 10.16 -3.87 14.05
N LEU A 22 9.73 -3.87 12.79
CA LEU A 22 10.30 -4.75 11.76
C LEU A 22 11.67 -4.28 11.25
N GLN A 23 11.91 -2.97 11.19
CA GLN A 23 13.16 -2.41 10.70
C GLN A 23 14.34 -2.67 11.66
N LYS A 24 14.08 -2.70 12.98
CA LYS A 24 15.09 -3.05 14.01
C LYS A 24 15.47 -4.53 14.01
N LEU A 25 14.62 -5.43 13.49
CA LEU A 25 14.91 -6.87 13.46
C LEU A 25 15.88 -7.27 12.33
N SER A 26 16.07 -6.41 11.31
CA SER A 26 17.06 -6.61 10.26
C SER A 26 18.51 -6.39 10.74
N ALA A 27 18.71 -5.72 11.88
CA ALA A 27 20.04 -5.26 12.32
C ALA A 27 20.68 -6.11 13.44
N ASN A 28 19.93 -7.03 14.07
CA ASN A 28 20.44 -7.84 15.17
C ASN A 28 21.02 -9.17 14.66
N HIS A 29 22.34 -9.24 14.57
CA HIS A 29 23.10 -10.49 14.50
C HIS A 29 22.99 -11.23 15.84
N TYR A 30 22.17 -12.28 15.92
CA TYR A 30 22.23 -13.28 16.99
C TYR A 30 21.91 -14.68 16.45
N SER A 31 22.84 -15.60 16.78
CA SER A 31 22.83 -17.06 16.83
C SER A 31 21.93 -17.85 15.86
N THR A 32 22.58 -18.59 14.96
CA THR A 32 22.06 -19.73 14.22
C THR A 32 21.65 -20.85 15.17
N GLU A 33 20.44 -20.80 15.72
CA GLU A 33 19.82 -22.00 16.30
C GLU A 33 19.09 -22.77 15.20
N GLY A 34 19.46 -24.04 15.05
CA GLY A 34 18.93 -24.97 14.06
C GLY A 34 17.42 -25.16 14.22
N SER A 35 16.64 -24.32 13.54
CA SER A 35 15.20 -24.47 13.41
C SER A 35 14.89 -25.80 12.70
N THR A 36 14.12 -26.68 13.33
CA THR A 36 13.69 -27.95 12.74
C THR A 36 12.81 -27.69 11.50
N ARG A 37 12.81 -28.57 10.48
CA ARG A 37 11.95 -28.48 9.28
C ARG A 37 10.48 -28.14 9.58
N GLN A 38 9.98 -28.58 10.74
CA GLN A 38 8.63 -28.29 11.22
C GLN A 38 8.39 -26.80 11.51
N SER A 39 9.36 -26.08 12.05
CA SER A 39 9.26 -24.65 12.36
C SER A 39 9.13 -23.80 11.09
N TYR A 40 9.86 -24.16 10.03
CA TYR A 40 9.72 -23.54 8.70
C TYR A 40 8.29 -23.66 8.15
N LEU A 41 7.71 -24.88 8.23
CA LEU A 41 6.35 -25.14 7.75
C LEU A 41 5.30 -24.37 8.56
N TYR A 42 5.52 -24.24 9.87
CA TYR A 42 4.60 -23.49 10.73
C TYR A 42 4.58 -22.00 10.40
N MET A 43 5.76 -21.39 10.20
CA MET A 43 5.84 -19.99 9.76
C MET A 43 5.22 -19.80 8.37
N GLY A 44 5.49 -20.72 7.42
CA GLY A 44 4.89 -20.69 6.09
C GLY A 44 3.37 -20.69 6.12
N ARG A 45 2.77 -21.56 6.94
CA ARG A 45 1.32 -21.62 7.13
C ARG A 45 0.76 -20.35 7.77
N LEU A 46 1.44 -19.82 8.79
CA LEU A 46 1.01 -18.59 9.45
C LEU A 46 1.03 -17.40 8.48
N VAL A 47 2.15 -17.20 7.78
CA VAL A 47 2.29 -16.11 6.80
C VAL A 47 1.28 -16.27 5.66
N GLY A 48 1.01 -17.48 5.18
CA GLY A 48 -0.04 -17.74 4.19
C GLY A 48 -1.43 -17.29 4.66
N ARG A 49 -1.78 -17.59 5.92
CA ARG A 49 -3.04 -17.11 6.52
C ARG A 49 -3.06 -15.58 6.69
N LEU A 50 -1.94 -14.98 7.06
CA LEU A 50 -1.82 -13.54 7.17
C LEU A 50 -1.94 -12.83 5.81
N LEU A 51 -1.38 -13.42 4.74
CA LEU A 51 -1.54 -12.92 3.37
C LEU A 51 -3.01 -12.96 2.94
N TYR A 52 -3.72 -14.05 3.26
CA TYR A 52 -5.17 -14.14 3.01
C TYR A 52 -5.96 -13.09 3.80
N LEU A 53 -5.62 -12.87 5.08
CA LEU A 53 -6.24 -11.81 5.88
C LEU A 53 -5.96 -10.40 5.33
N GLY A 54 -4.84 -10.21 4.65
CA GLY A 54 -4.50 -8.93 3.99
C GLY A 54 -5.55 -8.41 3.02
N PHE A 55 -6.40 -9.30 2.46
CA PHE A 55 -7.53 -8.92 1.60
C PHE A 55 -8.71 -8.25 2.34
N THR A 56 -8.75 -8.33 3.67
CA THR A 56 -9.77 -7.64 4.50
C THR A 56 -9.14 -6.66 5.48
N ARG A 57 -7.83 -6.79 5.74
CA ARG A 57 -7.07 -6.02 6.72
C ARG A 57 -5.89 -5.31 6.04
N PRO A 58 -6.11 -4.12 5.44
CA PRO A 58 -5.06 -3.35 4.77
C PRO A 58 -3.93 -2.96 5.74
N ASP A 59 -4.24 -2.75 7.01
CA ASP A 59 -3.32 -2.32 8.06
C ASP A 59 -2.15 -3.28 8.31
N ILE A 60 -2.33 -4.59 8.05
CA ILE A 60 -1.25 -5.58 8.20
C ILE A 60 -0.49 -5.84 6.89
N SER A 61 -0.95 -5.32 5.76
CA SER A 61 -0.48 -5.69 4.41
C SER A 61 1.03 -5.45 4.21
N PHE A 62 1.56 -4.37 4.80
CA PHE A 62 3.00 -4.12 4.78
C PHE A 62 3.79 -5.15 5.59
N ALA A 63 3.36 -5.43 6.82
CA ALA A 63 4.04 -6.37 7.70
C ALA A 63 4.05 -7.79 7.13
N THR A 64 2.93 -8.23 6.55
CA THR A 64 2.81 -9.56 5.93
C THR A 64 3.65 -9.68 4.67
N GLN A 65 3.72 -8.62 3.85
CA GLN A 65 4.60 -8.55 2.69
C GLN A 65 6.08 -8.56 3.06
N GLN A 66 6.46 -8.04 4.24
CA GLN A 66 7.83 -8.14 4.73
C GLN A 66 8.15 -9.56 5.22
N LEU A 67 7.25 -10.17 5.99
CA LEU A 67 7.43 -11.54 6.50
C LEU A 67 7.51 -12.60 5.39
N SER A 68 6.75 -12.41 4.30
CA SER A 68 6.74 -13.34 3.17
C SER A 68 8.09 -13.46 2.45
N GLN A 69 8.97 -12.46 2.59
CA GLN A 69 10.30 -12.46 1.97
C GLN A 69 11.26 -13.45 2.64
N PHE A 70 11.05 -13.75 3.91
CA PHE A 70 11.95 -14.58 4.70
C PHE A 70 11.45 -16.03 4.85
N LEU A 71 10.49 -16.47 4.04
CA LEU A 71 9.95 -17.84 4.09
C LEU A 71 10.96 -18.92 3.71
N GLN A 72 11.96 -18.59 2.88
CA GLN A 72 13.01 -19.54 2.48
C GLN A 72 14.01 -19.80 3.62
N HIS A 73 14.32 -18.76 4.39
CA HIS A 73 15.26 -18.81 5.51
C HIS A 73 14.72 -18.04 6.72
N PRO A 74 13.64 -18.51 7.36
CA PRO A 74 13.12 -17.91 8.58
C PRO A 74 14.15 -17.95 9.70
N ARG A 75 14.16 -16.88 10.48
CA ARG A 75 14.97 -16.72 11.69
C ARG A 75 14.02 -16.55 12.87
N SER A 76 14.51 -16.75 14.08
CA SER A 76 13.74 -16.52 15.32
C SER A 76 13.13 -15.10 15.36
N SER A 77 13.88 -14.09 14.93
CA SER A 77 13.40 -12.71 14.83
C SER A 77 12.17 -12.55 13.91
N HIS A 78 12.12 -13.28 12.79
CA HIS A 78 10.98 -13.25 11.87
C HIS A 78 9.76 -13.95 12.47
N TRP A 79 9.99 -15.00 13.26
CA TRP A 79 8.93 -15.69 14.00
C TRP A 79 8.29 -14.79 15.05
N ASP A 80 9.11 -14.08 15.84
CA ASP A 80 8.62 -13.13 16.85
C ASP A 80 7.84 -11.98 16.21
N ALA A 81 8.29 -11.48 15.06
CA ALA A 81 7.56 -10.50 14.27
C ALA A 81 6.19 -11.02 13.79
N ALA A 82 6.13 -12.26 13.30
CA ALA A 82 4.87 -12.88 12.89
C ALA A 82 3.90 -13.05 14.06
N LEU A 83 4.41 -13.44 15.24
CA LEU A 83 3.61 -13.49 16.47
C LEU A 83 3.15 -12.11 16.93
N HIS A 84 3.97 -11.07 16.75
CA HIS A 84 3.57 -9.70 17.05
C HIS A 84 2.39 -9.23 16.19
N VAL A 85 2.42 -9.52 14.87
CA VAL A 85 1.27 -9.27 13.98
C VAL A 85 0.02 -10.03 14.45
N LEU A 86 0.17 -11.28 14.89
CA LEU A 86 -0.94 -12.07 15.42
C LEU A 86 -1.53 -11.47 16.71
N ARG A 87 -0.69 -11.00 17.63
CA ARG A 87 -1.12 -10.32 18.86
C ARG A 87 -1.85 -9.02 18.55
N TYR A 88 -1.35 -8.25 17.58
CA TYR A 88 -2.02 -7.04 17.11
C TYR A 88 -3.40 -7.35 16.52
N LEU A 89 -3.53 -8.39 15.69
CA LEU A 89 -4.82 -8.83 15.15
C LEU A 89 -5.80 -9.26 16.25
N LYS A 90 -5.32 -9.96 17.27
CA LYS A 90 -6.15 -10.35 18.42
C LYS A 90 -6.65 -9.12 19.19
N GLY A 91 -5.81 -8.10 19.37
CA GLY A 91 -6.20 -6.85 20.05
C GLY A 91 -7.09 -5.94 19.21
N THR A 92 -7.11 -6.12 17.89
CA THR A 92 -7.86 -5.28 16.95
C THR A 92 -8.90 -6.07 16.16
N SER A 93 -9.49 -7.10 16.76
CA SER A 93 -10.50 -7.94 16.10
C SER A 93 -11.76 -7.18 15.70
N SER A 94 -12.03 -6.04 16.34
CA SER A 94 -13.15 -5.14 16.01
C SER A 94 -12.88 -4.21 14.83
N LEU A 95 -11.64 -4.10 14.34
CA LEU A 95 -11.31 -3.27 13.18
C LEU A 95 -11.66 -4.01 11.89
N GLY A 96 -12.42 -3.33 11.02
CA GLY A 96 -12.82 -3.81 9.71
C GLY A 96 -12.97 -2.66 8.71
N LEU A 97 -13.24 -3.01 7.46
CA LEU A 97 -13.53 -2.03 6.41
C LEU A 97 -14.96 -1.54 6.56
N PHE A 98 -15.14 -0.23 6.52
CA PHE A 98 -16.44 0.41 6.56
C PHE A 98 -16.84 0.84 5.15
N PHE A 99 -18.01 0.35 4.70
CA PHE A 99 -18.61 0.72 3.43
C PHE A 99 -19.94 1.43 3.70
N SER A 100 -19.96 2.74 3.54
CA SER A 100 -21.19 3.52 3.70
C SER A 100 -22.13 3.29 2.51
N ALA A 101 -23.43 3.08 2.78
CA ALA A 101 -24.45 3.07 1.73
C ALA A 101 -24.62 4.45 1.07
N GLN A 102 -24.36 5.52 1.84
CA GLN A 102 -24.31 6.89 1.35
C GLN A 102 -22.86 7.24 1.07
N ASN A 103 -22.42 7.03 -0.17
CA ASN A 103 -21.05 7.28 -0.55
C ASN A 103 -20.96 7.82 -1.98
N SER A 104 -20.11 8.81 -2.19
CA SER A 104 -19.81 9.28 -3.53
C SER A 104 -19.00 8.20 -4.25
N LEU A 105 -19.35 7.87 -5.50
CA LEU A 105 -18.60 6.89 -6.30
C LEU A 105 -17.41 7.53 -7.02
N GLN A 106 -16.77 8.53 -6.39
CA GLN A 106 -15.63 9.23 -6.94
C GLN A 106 -14.33 8.56 -6.49
N PRO A 107 -13.52 8.02 -7.42
CA PRO A 107 -12.27 7.38 -7.05
C PRO A 107 -11.27 8.40 -6.49
N THR A 108 -10.50 8.03 -5.47
CA THR A 108 -9.37 8.81 -4.95
C THR A 108 -8.20 7.87 -4.70
N VAL A 109 -7.01 8.26 -5.13
CA VAL A 109 -5.83 7.40 -5.13
C VAL A 109 -4.74 7.99 -4.26
N TYR A 110 -4.12 7.17 -3.42
CA TYR A 110 -2.92 7.51 -2.67
C TYR A 110 -1.81 6.51 -2.97
N THR A 111 -0.60 7.02 -3.18
CA THR A 111 0.59 6.22 -3.45
C THR A 111 1.75 6.63 -2.57
N ASP A 112 2.52 5.65 -2.13
CA ASP A 112 3.74 5.84 -1.35
C ASP A 112 4.78 4.81 -1.80
N ALA A 113 6.03 5.23 -1.98
CA ALA A 113 7.15 4.35 -2.27
C ALA A 113 8.24 4.51 -1.22
N SER A 114 8.46 3.47 -0.42
CA SER A 114 9.56 3.48 0.52
C SER A 114 10.87 3.13 -0.23
N TRP A 115 11.75 4.12 -0.40
CA TRP A 115 13.01 3.94 -1.13
C TRP A 115 14.01 3.09 -0.34
N ALA A 116 14.68 2.15 -1.04
CA ALA A 116 15.76 1.31 -0.51
C ALA A 116 15.47 0.62 0.85
N SER A 117 14.21 0.33 1.16
CA SER A 117 13.78 -0.10 2.50
C SER A 117 14.20 -1.51 2.88
N CYS A 118 14.74 -2.28 1.93
CA CYS A 118 15.39 -3.56 2.17
C CYS A 118 16.92 -3.37 2.06
N PRO A 119 17.68 -3.44 3.17
CA PRO A 119 19.14 -3.31 3.15
C PRO A 119 19.83 -4.33 2.24
N GLU A 120 19.25 -5.53 2.13
CA GLU A 120 19.80 -6.67 1.40
C GLU A 120 19.55 -6.60 -0.11
N SER A 121 18.34 -6.21 -0.54
CA SER A 121 18.00 -6.15 -1.97
C SER A 121 18.08 -4.76 -2.60
N ARG A 122 18.15 -3.70 -1.77
CA ARG A 122 18.04 -2.28 -2.16
C ARG A 122 16.78 -1.94 -2.98
N ARG A 123 15.81 -2.85 -3.05
CA ARG A 123 14.55 -2.66 -3.77
C ARG A 123 13.58 -1.83 -2.93
N SER A 124 12.87 -0.93 -3.59
CA SER A 124 11.81 -0.14 -2.96
C SER A 124 10.55 -0.98 -2.79
N ILE A 125 9.70 -0.56 -1.84
CA ILE A 125 8.37 -1.15 -1.65
C ILE A 125 7.35 -0.11 -2.11
N THR A 126 6.49 -0.51 -3.03
CA THR A 126 5.35 0.28 -3.49
C THR A 126 4.15 -0.05 -2.61
N GLY A 127 3.53 0.97 -2.05
CA GLY A 127 2.23 0.92 -1.38
C GLY A 127 1.22 1.79 -2.11
N PHE A 128 -0.01 1.33 -2.23
CA PHE A 128 -1.11 2.18 -2.68
C PHE A 128 -2.43 1.80 -2.02
N CYS A 129 -3.32 2.78 -2.00
CA CYS A 129 -4.73 2.59 -1.67
C CYS A 129 -5.61 3.43 -2.61
N ILE A 130 -6.70 2.82 -3.05
CA ILE A 130 -7.72 3.40 -3.91
C ILE A 130 -9.02 3.39 -3.14
N PHE A 131 -9.58 4.58 -2.94
CA PHE A 131 -10.87 4.80 -2.34
C PHE A 131 -11.90 5.07 -3.41
N LEU A 132 -13.13 4.68 -3.16
CA LEU A 132 -14.31 5.10 -3.88
C LEU A 132 -15.13 5.92 -2.88
N GLY A 133 -15.08 7.24 -3.00
CA GLY A 133 -15.54 8.18 -1.98
C GLY A 133 -14.80 7.98 -0.66
N SER A 134 -15.53 7.59 0.39
CA SER A 134 -14.99 7.30 1.73
C SER A 134 -14.57 5.84 1.93
N SER A 135 -14.88 4.95 0.99
CA SER A 135 -14.69 3.50 1.15
C SER A 135 -13.42 3.02 0.47
N LEU A 136 -12.57 2.28 1.18
CA LEU A 136 -11.38 1.67 0.60
C LEU A 136 -11.76 0.44 -0.25
N VAL A 137 -11.47 0.48 -1.54
CA VAL A 137 -11.87 -0.58 -2.49
C VAL A 137 -10.71 -1.42 -3.00
N SER A 138 -9.50 -0.85 -3.09
CA SER A 138 -8.31 -1.58 -3.52
C SER A 138 -7.08 -1.06 -2.80
N TRP A 139 -6.19 -1.96 -2.41
CA TRP A 139 -4.91 -1.63 -1.80
C TRP A 139 -3.91 -2.72 -2.10
N LYS A 140 -2.64 -2.36 -2.02
CA LYS A 140 -1.56 -3.32 -2.22
C LYS A 140 -0.28 -2.79 -1.61
N THR A 141 0.52 -3.71 -1.09
CA THR A 141 1.92 -3.45 -0.80
C THR A 141 2.75 -4.48 -1.53
N LYS A 142 3.68 -4.04 -2.36
CA LYS A 142 4.48 -4.92 -3.20
C LYS A 142 5.91 -4.40 -3.33
N ARG A 143 6.87 -5.29 -3.19
CA ARG A 143 8.27 -4.98 -3.50
C ARG A 143 8.43 -4.80 -5.02
N GLN A 144 9.13 -3.74 -5.42
CA GLN A 144 9.45 -3.51 -6.84
C GLN A 144 10.33 -4.64 -7.38
N SER A 145 10.12 -5.03 -8.64
CA SER A 145 10.93 -6.07 -9.29
C SER A 145 12.35 -5.58 -9.57
N THR A 146 12.48 -4.31 -9.95
CA THR A 146 13.73 -3.63 -10.26
C THR A 146 14.20 -2.75 -9.09
N VAL A 147 15.51 -2.54 -9.00
CA VAL A 147 16.11 -1.61 -8.04
C VAL A 147 15.99 -0.19 -8.59
N SER A 148 15.39 0.71 -7.82
CA SER A 148 15.28 2.13 -8.17
C SER A 148 16.53 2.89 -7.73
N ARG A 149 17.10 3.69 -8.64
CA ARG A 149 18.33 4.46 -8.42
C ARG A 149 18.06 5.80 -7.71
N SER A 150 16.81 6.24 -7.68
CA SER A 150 16.35 7.42 -6.92
C SER A 150 14.96 7.20 -6.32
N SER A 151 14.59 8.04 -5.35
CA SER A 151 13.23 8.08 -4.80
C SER A 151 12.19 8.49 -5.86
N ALA A 152 12.53 9.44 -6.74
CA ALA A 152 11.68 9.85 -7.87
C ALA A 152 11.35 8.69 -8.80
N GLU A 153 12.34 7.87 -9.13
CA GLU A 153 12.13 6.70 -9.99
C GLU A 153 11.29 5.62 -9.30
N ALA A 154 11.48 5.42 -7.99
CA ALA A 154 10.67 4.49 -7.20
C ALA A 154 9.20 4.92 -7.16
N GLU A 155 8.94 6.20 -6.91
CA GLU A 155 7.60 6.78 -6.91
C GLU A 155 6.96 6.75 -8.29
N TYR A 156 7.71 7.08 -9.34
CA TYR A 156 7.22 6.98 -10.71
C TYR A 156 6.76 5.56 -11.08
N ARG A 157 7.53 4.54 -10.66
CA ARG A 157 7.12 3.14 -10.82
C ARG A 157 5.89 2.78 -10.00
N SER A 158 5.80 3.28 -8.77
CA SER A 158 4.61 3.12 -7.95
C SER A 158 3.38 3.67 -8.66
N MET A 159 3.47 4.90 -9.20
CA MET A 159 2.37 5.53 -9.93
C MET A 159 1.93 4.71 -11.14
N GLY A 160 2.87 4.20 -11.95
CA GLY A 160 2.53 3.33 -13.08
C GLY A 160 1.76 2.07 -12.67
N ALA A 161 2.15 1.42 -11.57
CA ALA A 161 1.43 0.26 -11.05
C ALA A 161 0.00 0.61 -10.62
N VAL A 162 -0.20 1.77 -10.02
CA VAL A 162 -1.52 2.22 -9.56
C VAL A 162 -2.43 2.61 -10.73
N VAL A 163 -1.88 3.23 -11.78
CA VAL A 163 -2.64 3.53 -12.99
C VAL A 163 -3.17 2.25 -13.64
N CYS A 164 -2.38 1.17 -13.68
CA CYS A 164 -2.87 -0.12 -14.18
C CYS A 164 -4.05 -0.66 -13.35
N GLU A 165 -3.98 -0.55 -12.02
CA GLU A 165 -5.04 -1.00 -11.12
C GLU A 165 -6.28 -0.11 -11.22
N LEU A 166 -6.10 1.21 -11.42
CA LEU A 166 -7.19 2.15 -11.65
C LEU A 166 -7.90 1.89 -12.99
N LEU A 167 -7.15 1.55 -14.03
CA LEU A 167 -7.70 1.15 -15.33
C LEU A 167 -8.49 -0.15 -15.23
N TRP A 168 -7.99 -1.13 -14.46
CA TRP A 168 -8.76 -2.34 -14.18
C TRP A 168 -10.06 -2.02 -13.42
N LEU A 169 -10.00 -1.14 -12.42
CA LEU A 169 -11.16 -0.71 -11.65
C LEU A 169 -12.19 0.03 -12.52
N SER A 170 -11.75 0.86 -13.47
CA SER A 170 -12.66 1.58 -14.38
C SER A 170 -13.41 0.61 -15.29
N TYR A 171 -12.74 -0.40 -15.84
CA TYR A 171 -13.39 -1.46 -16.62
C TYR A 171 -14.40 -2.26 -15.78
N LEU A 172 -14.04 -2.59 -14.53
CA LEU A 172 -14.95 -3.29 -13.63
C LEU A 172 -16.20 -2.45 -13.32
N LEU A 173 -16.05 -1.17 -13.02
CA LEU A 173 -17.17 -0.27 -12.74
C LEU A 173 -18.04 -0.06 -13.97
N HIS A 174 -17.43 0.06 -15.16
CA HIS A 174 -18.17 0.16 -16.41
C HIS A 174 -18.98 -1.11 -16.69
N ALA A 175 -18.43 -2.30 -16.45
CA ALA A 175 -19.16 -3.57 -16.57
C ALA A 175 -20.34 -3.69 -15.58
N LEU A 176 -20.26 -2.99 -14.44
CA LEU A 176 -21.33 -2.88 -13.45
C LEU A 176 -22.30 -1.72 -13.73
N HIS A 177 -22.19 -1.05 -14.89
CA HIS A 177 -22.97 0.13 -15.27
C HIS A 177 -22.86 1.31 -14.29
N ILE A 178 -21.72 1.41 -13.58
CA ILE A 178 -21.42 2.52 -12.68
C ILE A 178 -20.56 3.55 -13.43
N PRO A 179 -20.98 4.84 -13.49
CA PRO A 179 -20.19 5.86 -14.15
C PRO A 179 -18.87 6.09 -13.41
N PHE A 180 -17.76 6.04 -14.15
CA PHE A 180 -16.44 6.31 -13.61
C PHE A 180 -16.11 7.80 -13.73
N SER A 181 -16.05 8.51 -12.60
CA SER A 181 -15.76 9.95 -12.59
C SER A 181 -14.31 10.21 -12.93
N THR A 182 -14.09 11.09 -13.92
CA THR A 182 -12.76 11.60 -14.29
C THR A 182 -12.79 13.13 -14.28
N PRO A 183 -11.71 13.82 -13.87
CA PRO A 183 -10.40 13.31 -13.45
C PRO A 183 -10.41 12.62 -12.08
N VAL A 184 -9.42 11.75 -11.84
CA VAL A 184 -9.23 11.03 -10.57
C VAL A 184 -8.20 11.77 -9.71
N PRO A 185 -8.55 12.25 -8.51
CA PRO A 185 -7.58 12.78 -7.55
C PRO A 185 -6.50 11.74 -7.22
N PHE A 186 -5.24 12.12 -7.45
CA PHE A 186 -4.08 11.26 -7.26
C PHE A 186 -3.08 11.96 -6.34
N TRP A 187 -2.77 11.33 -5.22
CA TRP A 187 -1.89 11.86 -4.19
C TRP A 187 -0.57 11.10 -4.14
N CYS A 188 0.52 11.81 -4.42
CA CYS A 188 1.91 11.35 -4.32
C CYS A 188 2.73 12.43 -3.60
N ASP A 189 3.65 12.05 -2.72
CA ASP A 189 4.43 13.00 -1.93
C ASP A 189 5.68 13.52 -2.67
N ASN A 190 6.08 12.88 -3.77
CA ASN A 190 7.30 13.21 -4.50
C ASN A 190 7.06 14.10 -5.72
N GLN A 191 7.37 15.39 -5.56
CA GLN A 191 7.23 16.42 -6.59
C GLN A 191 8.04 16.09 -7.87
N ALA A 192 9.25 15.56 -7.74
CA ALA A 192 10.07 15.22 -8.91
C ALA A 192 9.42 14.11 -9.75
N ALA A 193 8.76 13.14 -9.10
CA ALA A 193 8.04 12.10 -9.80
C ALA A 193 6.80 12.67 -10.53
N ILE A 194 6.06 13.57 -9.88
CA ILE A 194 4.90 14.26 -10.48
C ILE A 194 5.33 15.03 -11.74
N HIS A 195 6.44 15.78 -11.69
CA HIS A 195 6.94 16.55 -12.83
C HIS A 195 7.38 15.69 -14.03
N ILE A 196 7.76 14.43 -13.81
CA ILE A 196 8.16 13.49 -14.88
C ILE A 196 6.93 12.84 -15.54
N THR A 197 5.76 12.86 -14.89
CA THR A 197 4.57 12.24 -15.46
C THR A 197 4.06 13.00 -16.70
N PRO A 198 3.92 12.33 -17.87
CA PRO A 198 3.41 13.00 -19.06
C PRO A 198 1.95 13.46 -18.86
N THR A 199 1.62 14.58 -19.48
CA THR A 199 0.37 15.32 -19.35
C THR A 199 -0.75 14.83 -20.30
N PRO A 200 -1.21 13.56 -20.20
CA PRO A 200 -2.65 13.31 -20.38
C PRO A 200 -3.35 12.91 -19.06
N PHE A 201 -2.61 12.78 -17.96
CA PHE A 201 -3.11 12.34 -16.64
C PHE A 201 -2.86 13.36 -15.52
N SER A 202 -2.94 14.67 -15.83
CA SER A 202 -2.51 15.77 -14.94
C SER A 202 -2.84 15.53 -13.45
N MET A 203 -1.82 15.10 -12.70
CA MET A 203 -1.79 15.09 -11.25
C MET A 203 -1.44 16.50 -10.82
N ASN A 204 -2.42 17.36 -10.58
CA ASN A 204 -2.12 18.70 -10.08
C ASN A 204 -2.26 18.76 -8.56
N ALA A 205 -1.11 18.99 -7.91
CA ALA A 205 -1.09 19.64 -6.62
C ALA A 205 -1.69 21.04 -6.82
N ARG A 206 -2.90 21.24 -6.28
CA ARG A 206 -3.70 22.48 -6.30
C ARG A 206 -4.50 22.67 -7.60
N ASN A 207 -5.83 22.58 -7.46
CA ASN A 207 -6.90 23.04 -8.37
C ASN A 207 -6.53 23.22 -9.85
N THR A 208 -7.04 22.37 -10.76
CA THR A 208 -7.74 22.71 -12.02
C THR A 208 -8.08 21.42 -12.82
N LEU A 209 -9.24 21.44 -13.50
CA LEU A 209 -9.92 20.42 -14.32
C LEU A 209 -9.07 19.75 -15.42
N TYR A 210 -9.46 18.54 -15.90
CA TYR A 210 -9.75 18.21 -17.32
C TYR A 210 -10.01 16.69 -17.56
N ARG A 211 -10.67 16.42 -18.69
CA ARG A 211 -11.43 15.23 -19.15
C ARG A 211 -10.54 14.10 -19.71
N LEU A 212 -10.83 12.85 -19.34
CA LEU A 212 -10.37 11.65 -20.05
C LEU A 212 -11.35 11.33 -21.18
N SER A 213 -10.91 11.45 -22.44
CA SER A 213 -11.63 10.93 -23.59
C SER A 213 -11.24 9.45 -23.78
N PHE A 214 -12.08 8.54 -23.33
CA PHE A 214 -11.97 7.13 -23.71
C PHE A 214 -12.57 6.98 -25.12
N GLY A 215 -11.72 6.66 -26.10
CA GLY A 215 -12.15 6.36 -27.46
C GLY A 215 -12.98 5.08 -27.49
N SER A 216 -14.09 5.14 -28.23
CA SER A 216 -15.00 4.03 -28.58
C SER A 216 -14.31 2.93 -29.37
#